data_AF-D8GSV7-F1
#
_entry.id   AF-D8GSV7-F1
#
_cell.length_a   1.000
_cell.length_b   1.000
_cell.length_c   1.000
_cell.angle_alpha   90.00
_cell.angle_beta   90.00
_cell.angle_gamma   90.00
#
_symmetry.space_group_name_H-M   'P 1'
#
loop_
_entity.id
_entity.type
_entity.pdbx_description
1 polymer ?
#
loop_
_entity_poly.entity_id
_entity_poly.type
_entity_poly.pdbx_seq_one_letter_code
_entity_poly.pdbx_strand_id
1 'polypeptide(L)'
;MFNYKKSRRINMFLILILSLIFLSIVMILSYHNKKDSLIEPIATIIASIIAVLGVMKTIDNNNKSNQKMRITQVITKSRIDWMQLIRKFIHGYIEYLNELVYSNDSCEKDKIVTKLFTSRDKIISYLNPEIEETSPDYDILKCLGYYNYDKYIMMIKNCNVDEIKNHKRNLIKITRCYFKSEWERAKEEGYAGKILNNKESKKLFVEKYNKYSNKYKQEL
;
A
#
# COMPACT_ATOMS: atom_id res chain seq x y z
N MET A 1 -8.07 14.59 -8.35
CA MET A 1 -9.38 14.37 -7.68
C MET A 1 -10.53 15.24 -8.24
N PHE A 2 -10.28 16.26 -9.08
CA PHE A 2 -11.32 17.18 -9.60
C PHE A 2 -12.19 16.65 -10.76
N ASN A 3 -11.71 15.69 -11.57
CA ASN A 3 -12.45 15.26 -12.77
C ASN A 3 -13.68 14.37 -12.49
N TYR A 4 -13.73 13.68 -11.35
CA TYR A 4 -14.84 12.76 -11.06
C TYR A 4 -16.13 13.50 -10.69
N LYS A 5 -16.03 14.63 -9.98
CA LYS A 5 -17.19 15.47 -9.62
C LYS A 5 -17.82 16.14 -10.85
N LYS A 6 -17.01 16.54 -11.83
CA LYS A 6 -17.49 17.20 -13.07
C LYS A 6 -18.27 16.24 -13.96
N SER A 7 -17.78 15.00 -14.14
CA SER A 7 -18.46 13.96 -14.91
C SER A 7 -19.82 13.56 -14.32
N ARG A 8 -19.92 13.47 -12.99
CA ARG A 8 -21.19 13.12 -12.31
C ARG A 8 -22.28 14.18 -12.49
N ARG A 9 -21.91 15.47 -12.49
CA ARG A 9 -22.84 16.58 -12.75
C ARG A 9 -23.37 16.55 -14.18
N ILE A 10 -22.49 16.34 -15.17
CA ILE A 10 -22.88 16.26 -16.59
C ILE A 10 -23.87 15.11 -16.82
N ASN A 11 -23.62 13.94 -16.23
CA ASN A 11 -24.56 12.82 -16.36
C ASN A 11 -25.92 13.10 -15.71
N MET A 12 -25.99 13.81 -14.58
CA MET A 12 -27.28 14.18 -13.98
C MET A 12 -28.06 15.15 -14.86
N PHE A 13 -27.40 16.16 -15.45
CA PHE A 13 -28.05 17.08 -16.39
C PHE A 13 -28.57 16.37 -17.64
N LEU A 14 -27.79 15.42 -18.18
CA LEU A 14 -28.16 14.69 -19.38
C LEU A 14 -29.36 13.75 -19.15
N ILE A 15 -29.43 13.11 -17.97
CA ILE A 15 -30.59 12.32 -17.53
C ILE A 15 -31.82 13.22 -17.39
N LEU A 16 -31.66 14.41 -16.80
CA LEU A 16 -32.76 15.35 -16.59
C LEU A 16 -33.31 15.86 -17.93
N ILE A 17 -32.44 16.20 -18.88
CA ILE A 17 -32.82 16.59 -20.25
C ILE A 17 -33.55 15.44 -20.96
N LEU A 18 -33.02 14.22 -20.89
CA LEU A 18 -33.67 13.04 -21.49
C LEU A 18 -35.05 12.77 -20.87
N SER A 19 -35.19 12.95 -19.56
CA SER A 19 -36.49 12.79 -18.88
C SER A 19 -37.51 13.84 -19.31
N LEU A 20 -37.08 15.09 -19.52
CA LEU A 20 -37.94 16.16 -20.02
C LEU A 20 -38.38 15.91 -21.46
N ILE A 21 -37.45 15.50 -22.33
CA ILE A 21 -37.75 15.14 -23.73
C ILE A 21 -38.75 13.98 -23.77
N PHE A 22 -38.55 12.95 -22.95
CA PHE A 22 -39.46 11.82 -22.86
C PHE A 22 -40.87 12.25 -22.41
N LEU A 23 -40.95 13.09 -21.36
CA LEU A 23 -42.22 13.62 -20.87
C LEU A 23 -42.94 14.46 -21.95
N SER A 24 -42.19 15.27 -22.71
CA SER A 24 -42.74 16.05 -23.83
C SER A 24 -43.27 15.15 -24.93
N ILE A 25 -42.57 14.07 -25.30
CA ILE A 25 -43.02 13.12 -26.31
C ILE A 25 -44.30 12.41 -25.85
N VAL A 26 -44.36 11.97 -24.59
CA VAL A 26 -45.55 11.31 -24.03
C VAL A 26 -46.75 12.27 -24.02
N MET A 27 -46.56 13.53 -23.61
CA MET A 27 -47.61 14.54 -23.61
C MET A 27 -48.11 14.86 -25.03
N ILE A 28 -47.22 14.98 -26.01
CA ILE A 28 -47.58 15.22 -27.42
C ILE A 28 -48.37 14.02 -27.99
N LEU A 29 -47.95 12.79 -27.67
CA LEU A 29 -48.64 11.58 -28.09
C LEU A 29 -50.02 11.45 -27.44
N SER A 30 -50.16 11.77 -26.15
CA SER A 30 -51.46 11.76 -25.45
C SER A 30 -52.39 12.85 -25.95
N TYR A 31 -51.85 14.00 -26.33
CA TYR A 31 -52.63 15.10 -26.89
C TYR A 31 -53.18 14.78 -28.30
N HIS A 32 -52.39 14.10 -29.14
CA HIS A 32 -52.79 13.80 -30.52
C HIS A 32 -53.57 12.48 -30.70
N ASN A 33 -53.34 11.47 -29.87
CA ASN A 33 -54.08 10.21 -29.95
C ASN A 33 -55.23 10.19 -28.92
N LYS A 34 -56.47 10.36 -29.39
CA LYS A 34 -57.72 10.21 -28.58
C LYS A 34 -57.95 8.82 -27.94
N LYS A 35 -57.02 7.88 -28.09
CA LYS A 35 -57.04 6.55 -27.47
C LYS A 35 -55.84 6.43 -26.52
N ASP A 36 -56.05 6.83 -25.27
CA ASP A 36 -55.08 6.72 -24.19
C ASP A 36 -54.60 5.26 -23.96
N SER A 37 -55.36 4.27 -24.43
CA SER A 37 -55.12 2.84 -24.21
C SER A 37 -53.80 2.29 -24.74
N LEU A 38 -53.12 2.97 -25.67
CA LEU A 38 -51.85 2.50 -26.26
C LEU A 38 -50.62 3.18 -25.66
N ILE A 39 -50.78 4.33 -25.00
CA ILE A 39 -49.66 5.12 -24.48
C ILE A 39 -49.19 4.56 -23.14
N GLU A 40 -50.13 4.18 -22.27
CA GLU A 40 -49.86 3.53 -21.00
C GLU A 40 -48.97 2.26 -21.12
N PRO A 41 -49.28 1.28 -22.00
CA PRO A 41 -48.43 0.09 -22.14
C PRO A 41 -47.05 0.43 -22.71
N ILE A 42 -46.94 1.37 -23.65
CA ILE A 42 -45.64 1.79 -24.22
C ILE A 42 -44.77 2.47 -23.15
N ALA A 43 -45.34 3.41 -22.38
CA ALA A 43 -44.63 4.06 -21.29
C ALA A 43 -44.19 3.07 -20.21
N THR A 44 -45.04 2.08 -19.90
CA THR A 44 -44.74 1.01 -18.94
C THR A 44 -43.58 0.11 -19.42
N ILE A 45 -43.56 -0.24 -20.72
CA ILE A 45 -42.46 -1.01 -21.32
C ILE A 45 -41.15 -0.23 -21.24
N ILE A 46 -41.15 1.05 -21.59
CA ILE A 46 -39.94 1.89 -21.56
C ILE A 46 -39.43 2.07 -20.13
N ALA A 47 -40.32 2.32 -19.16
CA ALA A 47 -39.96 2.41 -17.75
C ALA A 47 -39.33 1.10 -17.24
N SER A 48 -39.87 -0.04 -17.66
CA SER A 48 -39.36 -1.37 -17.31
C SER A 48 -37.95 -1.60 -17.87
N ILE A 49 -37.70 -1.20 -19.13
CA ILE A 49 -36.36 -1.30 -19.74
C ILE A 49 -35.34 -0.43 -19.00
N ILE A 50 -35.71 0.81 -18.65
CA ILE A 50 -34.83 1.72 -17.90
C ILE A 50 -34.51 1.15 -16.51
N ALA A 51 -35.49 0.56 -15.82
CA ALA A 51 -35.29 -0.08 -14.53
C ALA A 51 -34.31 -1.25 -14.61
N VAL A 52 -34.49 -2.13 -15.61
CA VAL A 52 -33.57 -3.26 -15.85
C VAL A 52 -32.15 -2.79 -16.14
N LEU A 53 -31.97 -1.79 -17.01
CA LEU A 53 -30.65 -1.21 -17.31
C LEU A 53 -30.01 -0.57 -16.07
N GLY A 54 -30.81 0.09 -15.22
CA GLY A 54 -30.37 0.64 -13.95
C GLY A 54 -29.85 -0.43 -12.98
N VAL A 55 -30.58 -1.55 -12.87
CA VAL A 55 -30.18 -2.70 -12.05
C VAL A 55 -28.91 -3.34 -12.60
N MET A 56 -28.82 -3.59 -13.91
CA MET A 56 -27.61 -4.17 -14.55
C MET A 56 -26.37 -3.30 -14.30
N LYS A 57 -26.48 -1.99 -14.51
CA LYS A 57 -25.37 -1.05 -14.26
C LYS A 57 -24.96 -1.00 -12.79
N THR A 58 -25.92 -1.15 -11.87
CA THR A 58 -25.65 -1.22 -10.43
C THR A 58 -24.92 -2.50 -10.06
N ILE A 59 -25.34 -3.65 -10.61
CA ILE A 59 -24.68 -4.95 -10.44
C ILE A 59 -23.25 -4.89 -10.97
N ASP A 60 -23.03 -4.35 -12.17
CA ASP A 60 -21.68 -4.22 -12.75
C ASP A 60 -20.75 -3.35 -11.91
N ASN A 61 -21.25 -2.23 -11.39
CA ASN A 61 -20.48 -1.36 -10.51
C ASN A 61 -20.16 -2.04 -9.18
N ASN A 62 -21.12 -2.76 -8.60
CA ASN A 62 -20.92 -3.52 -7.37
C ASN A 62 -19.91 -4.65 -7.57
N ASN A 63 -19.98 -5.39 -8.69
CA ASN A 63 -19.03 -6.45 -9.01
C ASN A 63 -17.61 -5.91 -9.20
N LYS A 64 -17.44 -4.81 -9.95
CA LYS A 64 -16.14 -4.14 -10.10
C LYS A 64 -15.58 -3.63 -8.78
N SER A 65 -16.43 -3.05 -7.92
CA SER A 65 -16.04 -2.57 -6.60
C SER A 65 -15.62 -3.72 -5.68
N ASN A 66 -16.41 -4.80 -5.65
CA ASN A 66 -16.14 -6.01 -4.88
C ASN A 66 -14.85 -6.70 -5.33
N GLN A 67 -14.61 -6.78 -6.64
CA GLN A 67 -13.37 -7.33 -7.18
C GLN A 67 -12.15 -6.50 -6.80
N LYS A 68 -12.22 -5.17 -6.91
CA LYS A 68 -11.14 -4.26 -6.47
C LYS A 68 -10.85 -4.39 -4.98
N MET A 69 -11.90 -4.48 -4.16
CA MET A 69 -11.77 -4.69 -2.73
C MET A 69 -11.11 -6.03 -2.40
N ARG A 70 -11.51 -7.13 -3.05
CA ARG A 70 -10.89 -8.44 -2.90
C ARG A 70 -9.41 -8.44 -3.29
N ILE A 71 -9.06 -7.88 -4.44
CA ILE A 71 -7.66 -7.76 -4.89
C ILE A 71 -6.85 -6.96 -3.88
N THR A 72 -7.38 -5.83 -3.41
CA THR A 72 -6.69 -4.99 -2.43
C THR A 72 -6.50 -5.75 -1.12
N GLN A 73 -7.50 -6.47 -0.62
CA GLN A 73 -7.39 -7.29 0.59
C GLN A 73 -6.31 -8.39 0.47
N VAL A 74 -6.24 -9.07 -0.68
CA VAL A 74 -5.22 -10.09 -0.94
C VAL A 74 -3.82 -9.47 -0.93
N ILE A 75 -3.64 -8.33 -1.59
CA ILE A 75 -2.36 -7.61 -1.64
C ILE A 75 -1.97 -7.09 -0.24
N THR A 76 -2.92 -6.49 0.49
CA THR A 76 -2.71 -6.05 1.88
C THR A 76 -2.29 -7.21 2.77
N LYS A 77 -2.97 -8.36 2.68
CA LYS A 77 -2.62 -9.56 3.45
C LYS A 77 -1.21 -10.05 3.10
N SER A 78 -0.92 -10.21 1.80
CA SER A 78 0.40 -10.63 1.34
C SER A 78 1.51 -9.68 1.82
N ARG A 79 1.27 -8.37 1.83
CA ARG A 79 2.20 -7.39 2.38
C ARG A 79 2.38 -7.51 3.89
N ILE A 80 1.31 -7.77 4.64
CA ILE A 80 1.40 -8.00 6.10
C ILE A 80 2.26 -9.23 6.37
N ASP A 81 2.03 -10.33 5.67
CA ASP A 81 2.80 -11.57 5.81
C ASP A 81 4.29 -11.33 5.47
N TRP A 82 4.55 -10.60 4.38
CA TRP A 82 5.90 -10.18 3.99
C TRP A 82 6.59 -9.31 5.05
N MET A 83 5.91 -8.31 5.62
CA MET A 83 6.46 -7.48 6.70
C MET A 83 6.81 -8.31 7.94
N GLN A 84 5.99 -9.30 8.29
CA GLN A 84 6.24 -10.19 9.41
C GLN A 84 7.50 -11.04 9.17
N LEU A 85 7.69 -11.54 7.94
CA LEU A 85 8.90 -12.27 7.56
C LEU A 85 10.15 -11.39 7.71
N ILE A 86 10.16 -10.19 7.14
CA ILE A 86 11.29 -9.26 7.26
C ILE A 86 11.56 -8.95 8.74
N ARG A 87 10.53 -8.69 9.54
CA ARG A 87 10.67 -8.42 10.98
C ARG A 87 11.34 -9.58 11.71
N LYS A 88 10.97 -10.82 11.38
CA LYS A 88 11.57 -12.03 11.96
C LYS A 88 13.06 -12.11 11.62
N PHE A 89 13.47 -11.87 10.38
CA PHE A 89 14.87 -11.89 9.99
C PHE A 89 15.68 -10.75 10.62
N ILE A 90 15.12 -9.54 10.69
CA ILE A 90 15.75 -8.41 11.40
C ILE A 90 15.95 -8.74 12.89
N HIS A 91 14.96 -9.37 13.52
CA HIS A 91 15.07 -9.77 14.92
C HIS A 91 16.24 -10.75 15.12
N GLY A 92 16.29 -11.84 14.35
CA GLY A 92 17.41 -12.79 14.42
C GLY A 92 18.75 -12.14 14.09
N TYR A 93 18.79 -11.21 13.12
CA TYR A 93 20.00 -10.45 12.82
C TYR A 93 20.48 -9.61 14.02
N ILE A 94 19.56 -8.95 14.74
CA ILE A 94 19.88 -8.18 15.95
C ILE A 94 20.34 -9.09 17.09
N GLU A 95 19.76 -10.28 17.24
CA GLU A 95 20.21 -11.28 18.20
C GLU A 95 21.65 -11.71 17.93
N TYR A 96 21.98 -12.03 16.68
CA TYR A 96 23.36 -12.37 16.30
C TYR A 96 24.35 -11.23 16.49
N LEU A 97 23.93 -9.97 16.28
CA LEU A 97 24.77 -8.81 16.63
C LEU A 97 25.05 -8.73 18.14
N ASN A 98 24.07 -9.08 18.99
CA ASN A 98 24.28 -9.10 20.44
C ASN A 98 25.20 -10.26 20.82
N GLU A 99 24.96 -11.46 20.32
CA GLU A 99 25.82 -12.64 20.55
C GLU A 99 27.26 -12.36 20.15
N LEU A 100 27.48 -11.72 18.99
CA LEU A 100 28.82 -11.37 18.51
C LEU A 100 29.58 -10.43 19.46
N VAL A 101 28.87 -9.48 20.08
CA VAL A 101 29.45 -8.52 21.04
C VAL A 101 29.85 -9.18 22.35
N TYR A 102 29.13 -10.21 22.79
CA TYR A 102 29.33 -10.84 24.09
C TYR A 102 30.12 -12.16 24.03
N SER A 103 30.28 -12.76 22.85
CA SER A 103 31.08 -13.96 22.70
C SER A 103 32.57 -13.66 22.90
N ASN A 104 33.25 -14.50 23.67
CA ASN A 104 34.69 -14.43 23.89
C ASN A 104 35.45 -15.53 23.11
N ASP A 105 34.75 -16.52 22.55
CA ASP A 105 35.34 -17.63 21.80
C ASP A 105 35.40 -17.32 20.29
N SER A 106 36.60 -17.37 19.72
CA SER A 106 36.83 -17.18 18.29
C SER A 106 36.06 -18.16 17.39
N CYS A 107 35.94 -19.43 17.79
CA CYS A 107 35.23 -20.45 17.01
C CYS A 107 33.71 -20.21 17.01
N GLU A 108 33.19 -19.73 18.13
CA GLU A 108 31.79 -19.33 18.26
C GLU A 108 31.48 -18.07 17.43
N LYS A 109 32.40 -17.08 17.42
CA LYS A 109 32.27 -15.87 16.62
C LYS A 109 32.11 -16.15 15.13
N ASP A 110 32.92 -17.05 14.56
CA ASP A 110 32.81 -17.39 13.12
C ASP A 110 31.45 -18.00 12.77
N LYS A 111 30.89 -18.84 13.65
CA LYS A 111 29.54 -19.39 13.50
C LYS A 111 28.48 -18.29 13.58
N ILE A 112 28.60 -17.36 14.52
CA ILE A 112 27.69 -16.22 14.68
C ILE A 112 27.74 -15.33 13.43
N VAL A 113 28.93 -15.01 12.93
CA VAL A 113 29.13 -14.19 11.73
C VAL A 113 28.46 -14.84 10.52
N THR A 114 28.58 -16.15 10.35
CA THR A 114 27.90 -16.90 9.28
C THR A 114 26.37 -16.79 9.37
N LYS A 115 25.80 -16.95 10.57
CA LYS A 115 24.36 -16.79 10.81
C LYS A 115 23.90 -15.35 10.55
N LEU A 116 24.71 -14.38 10.93
CA LEU A 116 24.48 -12.95 10.74
C LEU A 116 24.41 -12.60 9.25
N PHE A 117 25.37 -13.04 8.45
CA PHE A 117 25.33 -12.86 6.99
C PHE A 117 24.14 -13.58 6.36
N THR A 118 23.84 -14.82 6.79
CA THR A 118 22.67 -15.55 6.30
C THR A 118 21.37 -14.78 6.57
N SER A 119 21.22 -14.19 7.76
CA SER A 119 20.03 -13.40 8.10
C SER A 119 19.98 -12.10 7.29
N ARG A 120 21.12 -11.42 7.13
CA ARG A 120 21.25 -10.23 6.28
C ARG A 120 20.78 -10.51 4.86
N ASP A 121 21.27 -11.58 4.25
CA ASP A 121 20.97 -11.91 2.85
C ASP A 121 19.49 -12.25 2.65
N LYS A 122 18.87 -12.92 3.65
CA LYS A 122 17.41 -13.10 3.66
C LYS A 122 16.67 -11.77 3.74
N ILE A 123 17.08 -10.83 4.59
CA ILE A 123 16.45 -9.50 4.65
C ILE A 123 16.56 -8.82 3.28
N ILE A 124 17.75 -8.81 2.69
CA ILE A 124 17.99 -8.20 1.38
C ILE A 124 17.14 -8.86 0.30
N SER A 125 16.97 -10.18 0.29
CA SER A 125 16.17 -10.87 -0.74
C SER A 125 14.68 -10.56 -0.67
N TYR A 126 14.18 -10.12 0.49
CA TYR A 126 12.79 -9.69 0.65
C TYR A 126 12.59 -8.19 0.43
N LEU A 127 13.66 -7.40 0.49
CA LEU A 127 13.62 -5.99 0.11
C LEU A 127 13.85 -5.88 -1.40
N ASN A 128 13.27 -4.87 -2.06
CA ASN A 128 13.49 -4.72 -3.50
C ASN A 128 14.86 -4.03 -3.73
N PRO A 129 15.86 -4.64 -4.39
CA PRO A 129 17.15 -3.98 -4.60
C PRO A 129 17.11 -2.92 -5.73
N GLU A 130 16.07 -2.89 -6.57
CA GLU A 130 15.93 -1.95 -7.70
C GLU A 130 15.41 -0.56 -7.28
N ILE A 131 15.94 -0.06 -6.17
CA ILE A 131 15.40 1.10 -5.48
C ILE A 131 16.25 2.33 -5.78
N GLU A 132 15.61 3.33 -6.38
CA GLU A 132 16.06 4.73 -6.30
C GLU A 132 16.35 5.10 -4.83
N GLU A 133 17.36 5.93 -4.54
CA GLU A 133 17.67 6.41 -3.17
C GLU A 133 16.47 7.01 -2.41
N THR A 134 15.40 7.27 -3.16
CA THR A 134 14.14 7.80 -2.73
C THR A 134 13.25 6.79 -1.99
N SER A 135 13.46 5.48 -2.05
CA SER A 135 12.52 4.52 -1.46
C SER A 135 12.89 4.04 -0.05
N PRO A 136 11.88 3.70 0.79
CA PRO A 136 12.07 3.30 2.18
C PRO A 136 13.03 2.10 2.39
N ASP A 137 13.08 1.14 1.46
CA ASP A 137 13.97 0.00 1.65
C ASP A 137 15.45 0.39 1.48
N TYR A 138 15.75 1.50 0.78
CA TYR A 138 17.12 1.99 0.58
C TYR A 138 17.85 2.18 1.91
N ASP A 139 17.18 2.78 2.89
CA ASP A 139 17.77 3.06 4.21
C ASP A 139 18.09 1.76 4.97
N ILE A 140 17.24 0.74 4.84
CA ILE A 140 17.50 -0.58 5.45
C ILE A 140 18.67 -1.25 4.73
N LEU A 141 18.66 -1.28 3.40
CA LEU A 141 19.72 -1.87 2.58
C LEU A 141 21.07 -1.19 2.85
N LYS A 142 21.09 0.14 2.97
CA LYS A 142 22.26 0.93 3.33
C LYS A 142 22.78 0.54 4.71
N CYS A 143 21.90 0.44 5.71
CA CYS A 143 22.30 -0.04 7.03
C CYS A 143 22.89 -1.45 6.96
N LEU A 144 22.26 -2.36 6.23
CA LEU A 144 22.77 -3.74 6.04
C LEU A 144 24.06 -3.82 5.21
N GLY A 145 24.66 -2.68 4.83
CA GLY A 145 25.91 -2.67 4.07
C GLY A 145 25.73 -3.21 2.64
N TYR A 146 24.53 -3.11 2.05
CA TYR A 146 24.30 -3.52 0.67
C TYR A 146 25.13 -2.69 -0.31
N TYR A 147 25.18 -1.37 -0.11
CA TYR A 147 25.93 -0.44 -0.96
C TYR A 147 27.40 -0.23 -0.55
N ASN A 148 27.82 -0.76 0.60
CA ASN A 148 29.20 -0.65 1.07
C ASN A 148 29.58 -1.91 1.86
N TYR A 149 29.69 -3.01 1.12
CA TYR A 149 29.85 -4.35 1.68
C TYR A 149 31.20 -4.55 2.36
N ASP A 150 32.29 -4.02 1.79
CA ASP A 150 33.65 -4.19 2.34
C ASP A 150 33.80 -3.52 3.70
N LYS A 151 33.34 -2.28 3.83
CA LYS A 151 33.34 -1.57 5.12
C LYS A 151 32.49 -2.30 6.16
N TYR A 152 31.34 -2.82 5.74
CA TYR A 152 30.46 -3.58 6.60
C TYR A 152 31.10 -4.89 7.08
N ILE A 153 31.75 -5.66 6.19
CA ILE A 153 32.48 -6.87 6.57
C ILE A 153 33.60 -6.54 7.54
N MET A 154 34.39 -5.49 7.27
CA MET A 154 35.47 -5.07 8.17
C MET A 154 34.96 -4.78 9.57
N MET A 155 33.86 -4.04 9.71
CA MET A 155 33.22 -3.75 11.00
C MET A 155 32.84 -5.04 11.75
N ILE A 156 32.22 -6.00 11.05
CA ILE A 156 31.77 -7.26 11.65
C ILE A 156 32.96 -8.14 12.04
N LYS A 157 33.93 -8.34 11.14
CA LYS A 157 35.10 -9.20 11.38
C LYS A 157 36.02 -8.64 12.46
N ASN A 158 36.24 -7.33 12.48
CA ASN A 158 37.07 -6.68 13.51
C ASN A 158 36.37 -6.59 14.87
N CYS A 159 35.09 -6.99 14.97
CA CYS A 159 34.31 -6.97 16.20
C CYS A 159 34.38 -5.63 16.95
N ASN A 160 34.37 -4.50 16.21
CA ASN A 160 34.37 -3.19 16.84
C ASN A 160 33.03 -2.97 17.57
N VAL A 161 33.06 -3.14 18.89
CA VAL A 161 31.86 -3.18 19.75
C VAL A 161 31.04 -1.90 19.64
N ASP A 162 31.68 -0.74 19.58
CA ASP A 162 30.97 0.55 19.52
C ASP A 162 30.34 0.77 18.16
N GLU A 163 31.03 0.39 17.08
CA GLU A 163 30.46 0.43 15.73
C GLU A 163 29.28 -0.53 15.59
N ILE A 164 29.40 -1.75 16.12
CA ILE A 164 28.31 -2.75 16.11
C ILE A 164 27.10 -2.27 16.92
N LYS A 165 27.32 -1.69 18.11
CA LYS A 165 26.25 -1.10 18.93
C LYS A 165 25.56 0.05 18.20
N ASN A 166 26.32 0.93 17.55
CA ASN A 166 25.78 2.05 16.78
C ASN A 166 24.98 1.56 15.56
N HIS A 167 25.54 0.59 14.82
CA HIS A 167 24.88 -0.08 13.70
C HIS A 167 23.54 -0.67 14.11
N LYS A 168 23.52 -1.43 15.23
CA LYS A 168 22.29 -1.99 15.81
C LYS A 168 21.24 -0.92 16.11
N ARG A 169 21.63 0.18 16.78
CA ARG A 169 20.71 1.29 17.12
C ARG A 169 20.10 1.92 15.86
N ASN A 170 20.93 2.16 14.84
CA ASN A 170 20.48 2.72 13.57
C ASN A 170 19.51 1.78 12.85
N LEU A 171 19.83 0.50 12.77
CA LEU A 171 18.95 -0.51 12.17
C LEU A 171 17.60 -0.57 12.90
N ILE A 172 17.59 -0.60 14.24
CA ILE A 172 16.35 -0.59 15.04
C ILE A 172 15.52 0.67 14.74
N LYS A 173 16.15 1.84 14.66
CA LYS A 173 15.46 3.11 14.37
C LYS A 173 14.80 3.09 13.00
N ILE A 174 15.55 2.71 11.96
CA ILE A 174 15.07 2.70 10.57
C ILE A 174 13.95 1.67 10.40
N THR A 175 14.16 0.45 10.90
CA THR A 175 13.18 -0.65 10.75
C THR A 175 11.88 -0.36 11.48
N ARG A 176 11.91 0.30 12.64
CA ARG A 176 10.69 0.78 13.33
C ARG A 176 9.92 1.79 12.50
N CYS A 177 10.60 2.73 11.85
CA CYS A 177 9.95 3.72 10.99
C CYS A 177 9.34 3.05 9.76
N TYR A 178 10.12 2.18 9.13
CA TYR A 178 9.73 1.38 7.97
C TYR A 178 8.45 0.55 8.19
N PHE A 179 8.41 -0.26 9.25
CA PHE A 179 7.23 -1.09 9.50
C PHE A 179 5.99 -0.27 9.86
N LYS A 180 6.16 0.90 10.49
CA LYS A 180 5.03 1.79 10.77
C LYS A 180 4.48 2.41 9.48
N SER A 181 5.35 2.88 8.58
CA SER A 181 4.89 3.43 7.30
C SER A 181 4.21 2.37 6.44
N GLU A 182 4.77 1.17 6.35
CA GLU A 182 4.17 0.08 5.56
C GLU A 182 2.84 -0.40 6.16
N TRP A 183 2.71 -0.41 7.50
CA TRP A 183 1.44 -0.69 8.16
C TRP A 183 0.36 0.35 7.85
N GLU A 184 0.71 1.63 7.89
CA GLU A 184 -0.22 2.70 7.55
C GLU A 184 -0.59 2.67 6.07
N ARG A 185 0.37 2.41 5.18
CA ARG A 185 0.12 2.20 3.76
C ARG A 185 -0.88 1.07 3.54
N ALA A 186 -0.67 -0.07 4.20
CA ALA A 186 -1.57 -1.22 4.15
C ALA A 186 -2.99 -0.86 4.62
N LYS A 187 -3.11 -0.03 5.67
CA LYS A 187 -4.38 0.47 6.19
C LYS A 187 -5.08 1.42 5.22
N GLU A 188 -4.36 2.39 4.65
CA GLU A 188 -4.89 3.35 3.67
C GLU A 188 -5.36 2.63 2.39
N GLU A 189 -4.57 1.71 1.87
CA GLU A 189 -4.96 0.91 0.71
C GLU A 189 -6.20 0.08 0.99
N GLY A 190 -6.26 -0.56 2.17
CA GLY A 190 -7.43 -1.32 2.62
C GLY A 190 -8.72 -0.50 2.69
N TYR A 191 -8.67 0.73 3.20
CA TYR A 191 -9.84 1.62 3.23
C TYR A 191 -10.19 2.23 1.87
N ALA A 192 -9.18 2.62 1.09
CA ALA A 192 -9.38 3.26 -0.19
C ALA A 192 -9.78 2.28 -1.31
N GLY A 193 -9.56 0.97 -1.11
CA GLY A 193 -9.74 -0.06 -2.14
C GLY A 193 -8.84 0.18 -3.36
N LYS A 194 -7.70 0.84 -3.15
CA LYS A 194 -6.76 1.27 -4.19
C LYS A 194 -5.33 1.14 -3.67
N ILE A 195 -4.46 0.55 -4.47
CA ILE A 195 -3.01 0.48 -4.20
C ILE A 195 -2.38 1.87 -4.38
N LEU A 196 -1.54 2.28 -3.43
CA LEU A 196 -0.80 3.54 -3.50
C LEU A 196 0.41 3.39 -4.43
N ASN A 197 0.65 4.41 -5.24
CA ASN A 197 1.83 4.44 -6.11
C ASN A 197 3.10 4.81 -5.33
N ASN A 198 4.28 4.59 -5.94
CA ASN A 198 5.58 4.80 -5.28
C ASN A 198 5.77 6.22 -4.71
N LYS A 199 5.23 7.25 -5.38
CA LYS A 199 5.32 8.64 -4.91
C LYS A 199 4.47 8.88 -3.66
N GLU A 200 3.25 8.33 -3.64
CA GLU A 200 2.36 8.35 -2.47
C GLU A 200 2.99 7.59 -1.30
N SER A 201 3.56 6.41 -1.56
CA SER A 201 4.26 5.60 -0.56
C SER A 201 5.48 6.29 0.03
N LYS A 202 6.33 6.91 -0.81
CA LYS A 202 7.48 7.69 -0.34
C LYS A 202 7.05 8.85 0.55
N LYS A 203 6.01 9.59 0.15
CA LYS A 203 5.51 10.72 0.94
C LYS A 203 5.08 10.27 2.33
N LEU A 204 4.37 9.14 2.41
CA LEU A 204 3.96 8.53 3.68
C LEU A 204 5.17 8.15 4.54
N PHE A 205 6.19 7.51 3.96
CA PHE A 205 7.42 7.16 4.67
C PHE A 205 8.14 8.39 5.22
N VAL A 206 8.37 9.42 4.39
CA VAL A 206 9.08 10.64 4.81
C VAL A 206 8.32 11.37 5.91
N GLU A 207 6.99 11.43 5.83
CA GLU A 207 6.16 12.02 6.89
C GLU A 207 6.36 11.31 8.23
N LYS A 208 6.36 9.96 8.22
CA LYS A 208 6.60 9.16 9.43
C LYS A 208 8.03 9.29 9.90
N TYR A 209 9.01 9.21 9.00
CA TYR A 209 10.41 9.37 9.34
C TYR A 209 10.65 10.71 10.04
N ASN A 210 10.13 11.82 9.50
CA ASN A 210 10.27 13.14 10.11
C ASN A 210 9.57 13.23 11.46
N LYS A 211 8.32 12.73 11.55
CA LYS A 211 7.55 12.71 12.81
C LYS A 211 8.26 11.92 13.91
N TYR A 212 8.80 10.75 13.57
CA TYR A 212 9.43 9.86 14.54
C TYR A 212 10.88 10.23 14.81
N SER A 213 11.65 10.68 13.82
CA SER A 213 13.02 11.17 14.01
C SER A 213 13.07 12.39 14.94
N ASN A 214 12.09 13.30 14.85
CA ASN A 214 11.96 14.43 15.77
C ASN A 214 11.55 14.00 17.18
N LYS A 215 10.66 13.00 17.31
CA LYS A 215 10.30 12.42 18.62
C LYS A 215 11.49 11.72 19.29
N TYR A 216 12.32 11.00 18.53
CA TYR A 216 13.47 10.27 19.06
C TYR A 216 14.70 11.13 19.32
N LYS A 217 14.77 12.37 18.80
CA LYS A 217 15.77 13.36 19.22
C LYS A 217 15.52 13.89 20.64
N GLN A 218 14.32 13.67 21.20
CA GLN A 218 13.93 14.14 22.54
C GLN A 218 14.00 13.02 23.60
N GLU A 219 14.17 11.76 23.18
CA GLU A 219 14.20 10.57 24.05
C GLU A 219 15.61 9.94 24.16
N LEU A 220 16.64 10.59 23.60
CA LEU A 220 18.06 10.24 23.66
C LEU A 220 18.84 11.44 24.20
#